data_AF-A9IBG2-F1
#
_entry.id   AF-A9IBG2-F1
#
_cell.length_a   1.000
_cell.length_b   1.000
_cell.length_c   1.000
_cell.angle_alpha   90.00
_cell.angle_beta   90.00
_cell.angle_gamma   90.00
#
_symmetry.space_group_name_H-M   'P 1'
#
loop_
_entity.id
_entity.type
_entity.pdbx_description
1 polymer ?
#
loop_
_entity_poly.entity_id
_entity_poly.type
_entity_poly.pdbx_seq_one_letter_code
_entity_poly.pdbx_strand_id
1 'polypeptide(L)'
;MEFEIRRLSSGIGAEIIGVDLSADIDEKTFAQIEKCWLENVILLFRGQKLNNEQHVRFSARFGKLDEHDDIKRLRDPDHHEILPVLSIPGEKRLRVGAQWHSDMSHSLCPPKASLLRCEEIPPLGGDTMFGNMYLAYERLSESMKRLLDDLWCVHDMTIAKHNIGQYNEVRKRQPPVAQPIIRIHPETGKKGLNRDSCGKGSCLSGSMQPWMAG
;
A
#
# COMPACT_ATOMS: atom_id res chain seq x y z
N MET A 1 -13.45 -8.98 21.65
CA MET A 1 -12.09 -8.93 22.28
C MET A 1 -11.75 -7.49 22.66
N GLU A 2 -10.98 -7.23 23.72
CA GLU A 2 -10.42 -5.88 24.02
C GLU A 2 -8.95 -5.82 23.58
N PHE A 3 -8.55 -4.73 22.92
CA PHE A 3 -7.18 -4.49 22.48
C PHE A 3 -6.78 -3.04 22.73
N GLU A 4 -5.48 -2.80 22.82
CA GLU A 4 -4.90 -1.46 23.00
C GLU A 4 -4.48 -0.87 21.65
N ILE A 5 -4.66 0.44 21.50
CA ILE A 5 -4.21 1.21 20.34
C ILE A 5 -3.10 2.17 20.79
N ARG A 6 -1.88 1.98 20.28
CA ARG A 6 -0.74 2.87 20.54
C ARG A 6 -0.40 3.66 19.28
N ARG A 7 -0.54 4.99 19.30
CA ARG A 7 -0.16 5.82 18.14
C ARG A 7 1.36 5.79 17.92
N LEU A 8 1.77 5.60 16.66
CA LEU A 8 3.17 5.55 16.25
C LEU A 8 3.76 6.95 16.01
N SER A 9 2.94 7.87 15.51
CA SER A 9 3.33 9.27 15.33
C SER A 9 2.15 10.22 15.43
N SER A 10 2.42 11.52 15.35
CA SER A 10 1.38 12.55 15.34
C SER A 10 0.53 12.57 14.08
N GLY A 11 1.08 12.10 12.95
CA GLY A 11 0.45 12.24 11.63
C GLY A 11 0.11 10.94 10.91
N ILE A 12 0.64 9.80 11.35
CA ILE A 12 0.43 8.51 10.68
C ILE A 12 0.75 7.36 11.63
N GLY A 13 -0.04 6.30 11.56
CA GLY A 13 0.25 5.02 12.14
C GLY A 13 -0.25 4.80 13.57
N ALA A 14 -0.80 3.61 13.78
CA ALA A 14 -1.09 3.07 15.10
C ALA A 14 -0.65 1.61 15.18
N GLU A 15 -0.29 1.16 16.37
CA GLU A 15 -0.03 -0.24 16.69
C GLU A 15 -1.22 -0.82 17.44
N ILE A 16 -1.64 -2.01 17.04
CA ILE A 16 -2.69 -2.78 17.70
C ILE A 16 -2.03 -3.84 18.58
N ILE A 17 -2.30 -3.79 19.88
CA ILE A 17 -1.69 -4.66 20.89
C ILE A 17 -2.76 -5.54 21.53
N GLY A 18 -2.47 -6.84 21.65
CA GLY A 18 -3.38 -7.80 22.28
C GLY A 18 -4.36 -8.48 21.33
N VAL A 19 -4.16 -8.33 20.01
CA VAL A 19 -4.92 -9.09 18.99
C VAL A 19 -4.02 -10.18 18.39
N ASP A 20 -4.56 -11.40 18.30
CA ASP A 20 -3.95 -12.51 17.58
C ASP A 20 -4.67 -12.67 16.23
N LEU A 21 -3.96 -12.37 15.14
CA LEU A 21 -4.48 -12.46 13.77
C LEU A 21 -4.56 -13.92 13.28
N SER A 22 -3.93 -14.86 13.99
CA SER A 22 -3.95 -16.28 13.66
C SER A 22 -5.27 -16.95 14.04
N ALA A 23 -6.01 -16.35 14.97
CA ALA A 23 -7.31 -16.77 15.45
C ALA A 23 -8.47 -16.13 14.66
N ASP A 24 -9.69 -16.62 14.90
CA ASP A 24 -10.91 -15.98 14.40
C ASP A 24 -11.21 -14.72 15.20
N ILE A 25 -11.30 -13.59 14.49
CA ILE A 25 -11.62 -12.28 15.08
C ILE A 25 -13.10 -11.99 14.86
N ASP A 26 -13.82 -11.81 15.96
CA ASP A 26 -15.23 -11.46 15.96
C ASP A 26 -15.51 -10.14 15.20
N GLU A 27 -16.71 -9.99 14.63
CA GLU A 27 -17.05 -8.84 13.80
C GLU A 27 -16.95 -7.50 14.53
N LYS A 28 -17.22 -7.48 15.84
CA LYS A 28 -17.13 -6.26 16.64
C LYS A 28 -15.67 -5.81 16.75
N THR A 29 -14.76 -6.73 17.04
CA THR A 29 -13.32 -6.45 17.11
C THR A 29 -12.77 -6.09 15.73
N PHE A 30 -13.18 -6.80 14.66
CA PHE A 30 -12.74 -6.45 13.31
C PHE A 30 -13.20 -5.04 12.90
N ALA A 31 -14.45 -4.67 13.16
CA ALA A 31 -14.95 -3.32 12.86
C ALA A 31 -14.17 -2.23 13.62
N GLN A 32 -13.70 -2.50 14.84
CA GLN A 32 -12.83 -1.59 15.57
C GLN A 32 -11.44 -1.47 14.93
N ILE A 33 -10.88 -2.58 14.45
CA ILE A 33 -9.60 -2.59 13.71
C ILE A 33 -9.73 -1.81 12.41
N GLU A 34 -10.77 -2.07 11.61
CA GLU A 34 -11.01 -1.37 10.34
C GLU A 34 -11.20 0.13 10.56
N LYS A 35 -11.98 0.53 11.57
CA LYS A 35 -12.10 1.94 11.94
C LYS A 35 -10.76 2.56 12.32
N CYS A 36 -9.97 1.87 13.14
CA CYS A 36 -8.65 2.36 13.54
C CYS A 36 -7.71 2.53 12.34
N TRP A 37 -7.75 1.59 11.39
CA TRP A 37 -7.00 1.62 10.14
C TRP A 37 -7.37 2.83 9.27
N LEU A 38 -8.68 3.07 9.07
CA LEU A 38 -9.19 4.23 8.33
C LEU A 38 -8.81 5.58 8.97
N GLU A 39 -8.69 5.63 10.30
CA GLU A 39 -8.29 6.83 11.04
C GLU A 39 -6.78 7.09 11.00
N ASN A 40 -5.96 6.04 11.04
CA ASN A 40 -4.52 6.15 11.28
C ASN A 40 -3.65 5.94 10.03
N VAL A 41 -4.22 5.63 8.87
CA VAL A 41 -3.49 5.44 7.59
C VAL A 41 -2.56 4.20 7.57
N ILE A 42 -2.05 3.72 8.69
CA ILE A 42 -1.35 2.44 8.78
C ILE A 42 -1.58 1.81 10.14
N LEU A 43 -1.74 0.49 10.18
CA LEU A 43 -1.69 -0.29 11.41
C LEU A 43 -0.42 -1.13 11.48
N LEU A 44 0.06 -1.37 12.70
CA LEU A 44 1.17 -2.26 13.00
C LEU A 44 0.72 -3.36 13.96
N PHE A 45 0.99 -4.62 13.62
CA PHE A 45 0.68 -5.78 14.48
C PHE A 45 1.97 -6.55 14.78
N ARG A 46 2.56 -6.32 15.96
CA ARG A 46 3.82 -6.99 16.31
C ARG A 46 3.60 -8.43 16.79
N GLY A 47 4.60 -9.27 16.56
CA GLY A 47 4.68 -10.61 17.16
C GLY A 47 3.71 -11.63 16.55
N GLN A 48 3.15 -11.35 15.38
CA GLN A 48 2.22 -12.24 14.69
C GLN A 48 3.00 -13.38 14.03
N LYS A 49 2.55 -14.61 14.24
CA LYS A 49 3.08 -15.82 13.58
C LYS A 49 1.98 -16.46 12.75
N LEU A 50 1.81 -15.97 11.53
CA LEU A 50 0.76 -16.42 10.62
C LEU A 50 1.34 -17.40 9.60
N ASN A 51 0.61 -18.46 9.29
CA ASN A 51 0.83 -19.20 8.05
C ASN A 51 0.15 -18.47 6.86
N ASN A 52 0.39 -18.94 5.63
CA ASN A 52 -0.15 -18.30 4.42
C ASN A 52 -1.69 -18.27 4.41
N GLU A 53 -2.35 -19.35 4.83
CA GLU A 53 -3.81 -19.41 4.92
C GLU A 53 -4.38 -18.36 5.88
N GLN A 54 -3.77 -18.20 7.06
CA GLN A 54 -4.17 -17.21 8.06
C GLN A 54 -3.94 -15.78 7.56
N HIS A 55 -2.83 -15.53 6.86
CA HIS A 55 -2.53 -14.25 6.23
C HIS A 55 -3.59 -13.88 5.18
N VAL A 56 -3.91 -14.83 4.29
CA VAL A 56 -4.94 -14.66 3.26
C VAL A 56 -6.32 -14.44 3.90
N ARG A 57 -6.69 -15.27 4.88
CA ARG A 57 -7.98 -15.18 5.59
C ARG A 57 -8.16 -13.81 6.25
N PHE A 58 -7.15 -13.32 6.97
CA PHE A 58 -7.25 -12.02 7.62
C PHE A 58 -7.28 -10.87 6.60
N SER A 59 -6.45 -10.94 5.54
CA SER A 59 -6.45 -9.94 4.45
C SER A 59 -7.82 -9.85 3.76
N ALA A 60 -8.47 -10.99 3.51
CA ALA A 60 -9.76 -11.07 2.82
C ALA A 60 -10.91 -10.37 3.58
N ARG A 61 -10.73 -10.08 4.88
CA ARG A 61 -11.71 -9.30 5.65
C ARG A 61 -11.82 -7.84 5.18
N PHE A 62 -10.80 -7.30 4.50
CA PHE A 62 -10.78 -5.93 3.99
C PHE A 62 -11.37 -5.78 2.58
N GLY A 63 -11.65 -6.89 1.91
CA GLY A 63 -12.21 -6.93 0.56
C GLY A 63 -11.69 -8.10 -0.27
N LYS A 64 -12.09 -8.11 -1.55
CA LYS A 64 -11.59 -9.10 -2.51
C LYS A 64 -10.09 -8.92 -2.72
N LEU A 65 -9.32 -10.01 -2.57
CA LEU A 65 -7.89 -10.02 -2.82
C LEU A 65 -7.57 -10.01 -4.31
N ASP A 66 -6.48 -9.34 -4.68
CA ASP A 66 -5.92 -9.40 -6.02
C ASP A 66 -5.18 -10.73 -6.17
N GLU A 67 -5.47 -11.45 -7.25
CA GLU A 67 -4.72 -12.67 -7.57
C GLU A 67 -3.38 -12.34 -8.23
N HIS A 68 -3.12 -11.10 -8.64
CA HIS A 68 -1.89 -10.62 -9.26
C HIS A 68 -1.64 -11.18 -10.67
N ASP A 69 -2.67 -11.20 -11.54
CA ASP A 69 -2.65 -11.77 -12.91
C ASP A 69 -1.58 -11.20 -13.84
N ASP A 70 -1.23 -9.93 -13.64
CA ASP A 70 -0.20 -9.28 -14.43
C ASP A 70 1.23 -9.75 -14.10
N ILE A 71 1.41 -10.38 -12.94
CA ILE A 71 2.72 -10.76 -12.41
C ILE A 71 2.75 -12.19 -11.84
N LYS A 72 2.05 -13.13 -12.49
CA LYS A 72 1.98 -14.57 -12.13
C LYS A 72 3.29 -15.20 -11.67
N ARG A 73 4.39 -14.89 -12.36
CA ARG A 73 5.73 -15.41 -12.05
C ARG A 73 6.29 -14.99 -10.69
N LEU A 74 5.69 -14.00 -10.04
CA LEU A 74 6.13 -13.43 -8.77
C LEU A 74 5.25 -13.86 -7.60
N ARG A 75 4.22 -14.67 -7.82
CA ARG A 75 3.30 -15.13 -6.77
C ARG A 75 3.91 -16.29 -5.99
N ASP A 76 3.39 -16.50 -4.78
CA ASP A 76 3.54 -17.78 -4.10
C ASP A 76 2.88 -18.90 -4.93
N PRO A 77 3.50 -20.09 -5.07
CA PRO A 77 2.98 -21.18 -5.89
C PRO A 77 1.64 -21.75 -5.40
N ASP A 78 1.41 -21.75 -4.08
CA ASP A 78 0.25 -22.38 -3.46
C ASP A 78 -0.81 -21.34 -3.06
N HIS A 79 -0.42 -20.06 -2.92
CA HIS A 79 -1.28 -18.96 -2.54
C HIS A 79 -1.13 -17.77 -3.51
N HIS A 80 -1.93 -17.76 -4.57
CA HIS A 80 -1.80 -16.76 -5.64
C HIS A 80 -2.01 -15.31 -5.19
N GLU A 81 -2.71 -15.09 -4.08
CA GLU A 81 -2.95 -13.78 -3.46
C GLU A 81 -1.73 -13.23 -2.71
N ILE A 82 -0.65 -14.02 -2.60
CA ILE A 82 0.58 -13.64 -1.93
C ILE A 82 1.67 -13.34 -2.95
N LEU A 83 2.30 -12.17 -2.83
CA LEU A 83 3.52 -11.79 -3.54
C LEU A 83 4.71 -11.76 -2.58
N PRO A 84 5.65 -12.73 -2.68
CA PRO A 84 6.89 -12.68 -1.92
C PRO A 84 7.76 -11.47 -2.29
N VAL A 85 8.01 -10.60 -1.31
CA VAL A 85 8.95 -9.48 -1.42
C VAL A 85 10.32 -9.93 -0.93
N LEU A 86 11.19 -10.32 -1.86
CA LEU A 86 12.44 -11.01 -1.55
C LEU A 86 13.67 -10.16 -1.90
N SER A 87 14.59 -10.04 -0.94
CA SER A 87 15.91 -9.43 -1.11
C SER A 87 16.99 -10.38 -0.62
N ILE A 88 17.37 -11.35 -1.45
CA ILE A 88 18.32 -12.42 -1.10
C ILE A 88 19.76 -11.99 -1.44
N PRO A 89 20.71 -12.06 -0.48
CA PRO A 89 22.12 -11.74 -0.74
C PRO A 89 22.69 -12.54 -1.92
N GLY A 90 23.39 -11.87 -2.83
CA GLY A 90 23.99 -12.49 -4.01
C GLY A 90 23.04 -12.73 -5.18
N GLU A 91 21.72 -12.67 -4.98
CA GLU A 91 20.76 -12.71 -6.07
C GLU A 91 20.56 -11.31 -6.68
N LYS A 92 20.66 -11.23 -8.01
CA LYS A 92 20.26 -10.02 -8.76
C LYS A 92 18.73 -9.96 -8.89
N ARG A 93 18.02 -9.81 -7.77
CA ARG A 93 16.61 -9.44 -7.78
C ARG A 93 16.45 -7.93 -7.77
N LEU A 94 15.36 -7.47 -8.37
CA LEU A 94 14.98 -6.06 -8.33
C LEU A 94 14.61 -5.69 -6.89
N ARG A 95 15.22 -4.64 -6.34
CA ARG A 95 14.73 -3.99 -5.12
C ARG A 95 13.40 -3.31 -5.44
N VAL A 96 12.30 -3.98 -5.11
CA VAL A 96 10.96 -3.42 -5.19
C VAL A 96 10.73 -2.41 -4.07
N GLY A 97 9.89 -1.41 -4.31
CA GLY A 97 9.49 -0.42 -3.29
C GLY A 97 10.58 0.56 -2.81
N ALA A 98 11.73 0.63 -3.48
CA ALA A 98 12.83 1.52 -3.09
C ALA A 98 12.59 3.02 -3.39
N GLN A 99 11.47 3.36 -4.02
CA GLN A 99 11.05 4.73 -4.33
C GLN A 99 9.69 5.00 -3.68
N TRP A 100 9.39 6.26 -3.39
CA TRP A 100 8.03 6.64 -2.98
C TRP A 100 7.03 6.33 -4.10
N HIS A 101 6.03 5.52 -3.76
CA HIS A 101 5.03 5.04 -4.72
C HIS A 101 3.73 4.67 -4.01
N SER A 102 2.68 4.48 -4.81
CA SER A 102 1.47 3.78 -4.43
C SER A 102 1.33 2.53 -5.29
N ASP A 103 1.04 1.39 -4.67
CA ASP A 103 0.92 0.12 -5.39
C ASP A 103 -0.09 0.22 -6.54
N MET A 104 0.33 -0.29 -7.71
CA MET A 104 -0.53 -0.47 -8.88
C MET A 104 -1.35 0.76 -9.26
N SER A 105 -0.77 1.96 -9.08
CA SER A 105 -1.44 3.23 -9.37
C SER A 105 -1.76 3.43 -10.87
N HIS A 106 -1.13 2.65 -11.74
CA HIS A 106 -1.44 2.52 -13.17
C HIS A 106 -2.64 1.60 -13.49
N SER A 107 -3.30 1.02 -12.48
CA SER A 107 -4.57 0.31 -12.65
C SER A 107 -5.76 1.27 -12.67
N LEU A 108 -6.83 0.92 -13.41
CA LEU A 108 -8.11 1.65 -13.34
C LEU A 108 -8.77 1.52 -11.96
N CYS A 109 -8.53 0.40 -11.28
CA CYS A 109 -8.97 0.15 -9.91
C CYS A 109 -7.75 -0.19 -9.05
N PRO A 110 -7.02 0.81 -8.54
CA PRO A 110 -5.88 0.56 -7.65
C PRO A 110 -6.31 -0.19 -6.37
N PRO A 111 -5.44 -1.04 -5.80
CA PRO A 111 -5.73 -1.83 -4.60
C PRO A 111 -6.13 -0.98 -3.41
N LYS A 112 -7.14 -1.44 -2.63
CA LYS A 112 -7.61 -0.75 -1.42
C LYS A 112 -6.58 -0.73 -0.29
N ALA A 113 -5.77 -1.77 -0.19
CA ALA A 113 -4.83 -1.98 0.90
C ALA A 113 -3.82 -3.05 0.48
N SER A 114 -2.68 -3.05 1.15
CA SER A 114 -1.70 -4.13 1.12
C SER A 114 -1.45 -4.58 2.57
N LEU A 115 -1.37 -5.89 2.80
CA LEU A 115 -1.00 -6.48 4.07
C LEU A 115 0.38 -7.12 3.95
N LEU A 116 1.37 -6.54 4.62
CA LEU A 116 2.74 -7.04 4.60
C LEU A 116 3.01 -7.84 5.88
N ARG A 117 3.49 -9.07 5.73
CA ARG A 117 3.96 -9.90 6.85
C ARG A 117 5.46 -10.09 6.71
N CYS A 118 6.18 -9.76 7.76
CA CYS A 118 7.61 -9.97 7.79
C CYS A 118 7.99 -11.43 8.08
N GLU A 119 8.70 -12.08 7.15
CA GLU A 119 9.30 -13.41 7.34
C GLU A 119 10.71 -13.35 7.92
N GLU A 120 11.58 -12.54 7.29
CA GLU A 120 12.98 -12.43 7.63
C GLU A 120 13.41 -10.96 7.50
N ILE A 121 14.09 -10.46 8.52
CA ILE A 121 14.70 -9.12 8.52
C ILE A 121 16.22 -9.21 8.52
N PRO A 122 16.91 -8.31 7.80
CA PRO A 122 18.34 -8.15 7.98
C PRO A 122 18.64 -7.63 9.40
N PRO A 123 19.84 -7.88 9.95
CA PRO A 123 20.21 -7.41 11.29
C PRO A 123 20.23 -5.88 11.41
N LEU A 124 20.33 -5.16 10.29
CA LEU A 124 20.28 -3.70 10.23
C LEU A 124 19.68 -3.24 8.90
N GLY A 125 18.82 -2.23 8.96
CA GLY A 125 18.13 -1.65 7.81
C GLY A 125 16.91 -2.44 7.37
N GLY A 126 16.40 -2.15 6.17
CA GLY A 126 15.14 -2.72 5.69
C GLY A 126 13.90 -1.95 6.14
N ASP A 127 14.08 -0.77 6.73
CA ASP A 127 12.98 0.09 7.15
C ASP A 127 12.06 0.43 5.97
N THR A 128 10.75 0.38 6.24
CA THR A 128 9.72 0.82 5.30
C THR A 128 9.13 2.13 5.80
N MET A 129 9.10 3.14 4.92
CA MET A 129 8.56 4.46 5.24
C MET A 129 7.21 4.67 4.57
N PHE A 130 6.32 5.39 5.27
CA PHE A 130 4.97 5.70 4.79
C PHE A 130 4.71 7.21 4.83
N GLY A 131 3.90 7.70 3.88
CA GLY A 131 3.49 9.10 3.79
C GLY A 131 1.98 9.25 3.93
N ASN A 132 1.52 10.21 4.74
CA ASN A 132 0.09 10.51 4.86
C ASN A 132 -0.35 11.52 3.80
N MET A 133 -1.05 11.03 2.77
CA MET A 133 -1.50 11.87 1.66
C MET A 133 -2.74 12.72 1.96
N TYR A 134 -3.49 12.41 3.02
CA TYR A 134 -4.53 13.30 3.53
C TYR A 134 -3.87 14.55 4.14
N LEU A 135 -2.91 14.35 5.04
CA LEU A 135 -2.16 15.46 5.63
C LEU A 135 -1.36 16.26 4.59
N ALA A 136 -0.81 15.58 3.58
CA ALA A 136 -0.13 16.27 2.48
C ALA A 136 -1.08 17.24 1.75
N TYR A 137 -2.32 16.82 1.47
CA TYR A 137 -3.34 17.68 0.88
C TYR A 137 -3.80 18.79 1.83
N GLU A 138 -4.10 18.46 3.10
CA GLU A 138 -4.58 19.41 4.10
C GLU A 138 -3.61 20.58 4.31
N ARG A 139 -2.30 20.30 4.22
CA ARG A 139 -1.22 21.27 4.37
C ARG A 139 -0.90 22.10 3.12
N LEU A 140 -1.53 21.81 1.98
CA LEU A 140 -1.43 22.70 0.82
C LEU A 140 -2.10 24.05 1.13
N SER A 141 -1.59 25.12 0.51
CA SER A 141 -2.30 26.40 0.53
C SER A 141 -3.64 26.28 -0.18
N GLU A 142 -4.61 27.12 0.17
CA GLU A 142 -5.92 27.13 -0.50
C GLU A 142 -5.82 27.42 -2.01
N SER A 143 -4.81 28.20 -2.43
CA SER A 143 -4.51 28.41 -3.85
C SER A 143 -4.05 27.13 -4.54
N MET A 144 -3.21 26.33 -3.89
CA MET A 144 -2.78 25.03 -4.41
C MET A 144 -3.91 24.01 -4.45
N LYS A 145 -4.77 23.96 -3.41
CA LYS A 145 -5.95 23.08 -3.42
C LYS A 145 -6.86 23.39 -4.60
N ARG A 146 -7.19 24.67 -4.83
CA ARG A 146 -7.99 25.11 -6.00
C ARG A 146 -7.31 24.79 -7.33
N LEU A 147 -6.00 24.94 -7.41
CA LEU A 147 -5.25 24.61 -8.62
C LEU A 147 -5.32 23.11 -8.95
N LEU A 148 -5.27 22.25 -7.93
CA LEU A 148 -5.16 20.80 -8.12
C LEU A 148 -6.50 20.06 -8.16
N ASP A 149 -7.59 20.64 -7.62
CA ASP A 149 -8.87 19.95 -7.38
C ASP A 149 -9.45 19.27 -8.64
N ASP A 150 -9.29 19.87 -9.83
CA ASP A 150 -9.81 19.33 -11.10
C ASP A 150 -8.73 18.72 -12.01
N LEU A 151 -7.47 18.66 -11.54
CA LEU A 151 -6.36 18.18 -12.36
C LEU A 151 -6.24 16.66 -12.31
N TRP A 152 -5.79 16.12 -13.45
CA TRP A 152 -5.50 14.71 -13.63
C TRP A 152 -4.02 14.52 -13.91
N CYS A 153 -3.46 13.41 -13.44
CA CYS A 153 -2.10 12.96 -13.73
C CYS A 153 -2.16 11.64 -14.50
N VAL A 154 -1.20 11.42 -15.39
CA VAL A 154 -1.06 10.17 -16.12
C VAL A 154 -0.03 9.29 -15.41
N HIS A 155 -0.48 8.14 -14.96
CA HIS A 155 0.34 7.09 -14.37
C HIS A 155 0.82 6.17 -15.50
N ASP A 156 2.12 6.23 -15.80
CA ASP A 156 2.74 5.54 -16.92
C ASP A 156 3.88 4.65 -16.42
N MET A 157 3.76 3.33 -16.63
CA MET A 157 4.80 2.38 -16.23
C MET A 157 6.01 2.37 -17.18
N THR A 158 5.91 2.97 -18.38
CA THR A 158 7.01 3.01 -19.34
C THR A 158 8.19 3.88 -18.86
N ILE A 159 7.93 4.83 -17.95
CA ILE A 159 8.95 5.71 -17.37
C ILE A 159 9.62 5.12 -16.12
N ALA A 160 9.12 3.98 -15.63
CA ALA A 160 9.72 3.25 -14.51
C ALA A 160 11.13 2.79 -14.87
N LYS A 161 12.07 2.91 -13.91
CA LYS A 161 13.49 2.58 -14.13
C LYS A 161 13.72 1.18 -14.70
N HIS A 162 12.90 0.21 -14.30
CA HIS A 162 13.00 -1.19 -14.74
C HIS A 162 12.40 -1.47 -16.12
N ASN A 163 11.67 -0.50 -16.68
CA ASN A 163 10.96 -0.60 -17.95
C ASN A 163 11.60 0.24 -19.07
N ILE A 164 12.71 0.95 -18.78
CA ILE A 164 13.44 1.74 -19.77
C ILE A 164 13.86 0.83 -20.93
N GLY A 165 13.51 1.22 -22.15
CA GLY A 165 13.80 0.45 -23.37
C GLY A 165 12.74 -0.59 -23.75
N GLN A 166 11.76 -0.87 -22.90
CA GLN A 166 10.66 -1.84 -23.15
C GLN A 166 9.32 -1.14 -23.47
N TYR A 167 9.38 0.08 -24.03
CA TYR A 167 8.23 0.98 -24.16
C TYR A 167 6.98 0.31 -24.76
N ASN A 168 7.12 -0.31 -25.93
CA ASN A 168 5.98 -0.90 -26.66
C ASN A 168 5.35 -2.09 -25.94
N GLU A 169 6.15 -2.92 -25.26
CA GLU A 169 5.66 -4.10 -24.55
C GLU A 169 4.93 -3.71 -23.27
N VAL A 170 5.52 -2.79 -22.50
CA VAL A 170 4.93 -2.27 -21.26
C VAL A 170 3.63 -1.56 -21.56
N ARG A 171 3.58 -0.70 -22.59
CA ARG A 171 2.35 0.02 -22.96
C ARG A 171 1.23 -0.88 -23.45
N LYS A 172 1.55 -2.02 -24.09
CA LYS A 172 0.54 -3.02 -24.50
C LYS A 172 -0.07 -3.75 -23.30
N ARG A 173 0.75 -4.11 -22.31
CA ARG A 173 0.28 -4.83 -21.11
C ARG A 173 -0.36 -3.90 -20.08
N GLN A 174 0.21 -2.72 -19.90
CA GLN A 174 -0.11 -1.74 -18.86
C GLN A 174 -0.17 -0.34 -19.51
N PRO A 175 -1.26 -0.05 -20.25
CA PRO A 175 -1.43 1.26 -20.88
C PRO A 175 -1.46 2.36 -19.81
N PRO A 176 -0.96 3.58 -20.11
CA PRO A 176 -1.01 4.69 -19.18
C PRO A 176 -2.44 5.02 -18.77
N VAL A 177 -2.66 5.25 -17.47
CA VAL A 177 -3.97 5.55 -16.90
C VAL A 177 -3.98 6.96 -16.34
N ALA A 178 -4.99 7.74 -16.70
CA ALA A 178 -5.24 9.03 -16.08
C ALA A 178 -5.98 8.83 -14.74
N GLN A 179 -5.46 9.44 -13.68
CA GLN A 179 -6.05 9.44 -12.34
C GLN A 179 -6.19 10.90 -11.85
N PRO A 180 -7.20 11.22 -11.02
CA PRO A 180 -7.31 12.56 -10.45
C PRO A 180 -6.14 12.79 -9.49
N ILE A 181 -5.54 13.98 -9.51
CA ILE A 181 -4.47 14.39 -8.58
C ILE A 181 -5.00 14.48 -7.16
N ILE A 182 -6.25 14.88 -6.99
CA ILE A 182 -6.93 14.86 -5.69
C ILE A 182 -7.98 13.76 -5.71
N ARG A 183 -7.80 12.73 -4.89
CA ARG A 183 -8.75 11.61 -4.78
C ARG A 183 -9.53 11.70 -3.49
N ILE A 184 -10.80 11.29 -3.53
CA ILE A 184 -11.65 11.19 -2.35
C ILE A 184 -11.66 9.73 -1.91
N HIS A 185 -11.34 9.47 -0.65
CA HIS A 185 -11.42 8.11 -0.10
C HIS A 185 -12.90 7.70 0.03
N PRO A 186 -13.32 6.56 -0.55
CA PRO A 186 -14.74 6.21 -0.64
C PRO A 186 -15.40 6.01 0.74
N GLU A 187 -14.65 5.51 1.73
CA GLU A 187 -15.22 5.20 3.06
C GLU A 187 -15.10 6.35 4.07
N THR A 188 -14.11 7.24 3.90
CA THR A 188 -13.85 8.31 4.89
C THR A 188 -14.25 9.69 4.37
N GLY A 189 -14.49 9.83 3.07
CA GLY A 189 -14.76 11.11 2.41
C GLY A 189 -13.55 12.07 2.40
N LYS A 190 -12.40 11.68 2.95
CA LYS A 190 -11.21 12.53 3.01
C LYS A 190 -10.60 12.71 1.63
N LYS A 191 -10.24 13.95 1.30
CA LYS A 191 -9.39 14.27 0.14
C LYS A 191 -7.94 14.00 0.48
N GLY A 192 -7.18 13.49 -0.48
CA GLY A 192 -5.73 13.45 -0.39
C GLY A 192 -5.06 13.54 -1.75
N LEU A 193 -3.75 13.70 -1.72
CA LEU A 193 -2.94 13.85 -2.91
C LEU A 193 -2.61 12.47 -3.53
N ASN A 194 -2.83 12.32 -4.83
CA ASN A 194 -2.74 11.09 -5.60
C ASN A 194 -1.79 11.29 -6.80
N ARG A 195 -0.49 11.39 -6.53
CA ARG A 195 0.52 11.52 -7.58
C ARG A 195 1.65 10.55 -7.33
N ASP A 196 1.72 9.51 -8.16
CA ASP A 196 2.82 8.55 -8.13
C ASP A 196 4.04 9.06 -8.92
N SER A 197 5.23 8.71 -8.46
CA SER A 197 6.51 9.13 -9.03
C SER A 197 7.24 7.98 -9.74
N CYS A 198 6.59 7.32 -10.69
CA CYS A 198 7.25 6.28 -11.49
C CYS A 198 8.36 6.80 -12.44
N GLY A 199 8.71 8.11 -12.46
CA GLY A 199 9.81 8.68 -13.25
C GLY A 199 10.63 9.74 -12.49
N LYS A 200 11.78 10.15 -13.06
CA LYS A 200 12.87 10.98 -12.47
C LYS A 200 12.47 12.31 -11.79
N GLY A 201 11.72 12.23 -10.70
CA GLY A 201 11.37 13.35 -9.82
C GLY A 201 10.81 12.77 -8.53
N SER A 202 11.59 12.85 -7.46
CA SER A 202 11.23 12.38 -6.13
C SER A 202 9.98 13.13 -5.65
N CYS A 203 8.84 12.47 -5.58
CA CYS A 203 7.66 13.01 -4.91
C CYS A 203 6.97 11.90 -4.13
N LEU A 204 6.65 12.22 -2.88
CA LEU A 204 5.95 11.37 -1.93
C LEU A 204 4.55 11.04 -2.45
N SER A 205 4.33 9.78 -2.81
CA SER A 205 3.04 9.14 -2.60
C SER A 205 3.25 8.10 -1.51
N GLY A 206 2.54 8.24 -0.40
CA GLY A 206 2.02 7.06 0.26
C GLY A 206 0.73 6.70 -0.46
N SER A 207 0.36 5.44 -0.55
CA SER A 207 -0.99 5.12 -1.03
C SER A 207 -2.01 5.92 -0.23
N MET A 208 -3.10 6.33 -0.88
CA MET A 208 -4.23 6.99 -0.22
C MET A 208 -5.10 6.00 0.54
N GLN A 209 -4.51 4.90 0.98
CA GLN A 209 -5.23 3.69 1.29
C GLN A 209 -4.46 2.94 2.37
N PRO A 210 -5.09 2.77 3.55
CA PRO A 210 -4.30 2.51 4.72
C PRO A 210 -3.51 1.18 4.64
N TRP A 211 -2.32 1.14 5.21
CA TRP A 211 -1.46 -0.06 5.20
C TRP A 211 -1.69 -0.89 6.46
N MET A 212 -1.45 -2.19 6.42
CA MET A 212 -1.23 -2.97 7.64
C MET A 212 0.15 -3.62 7.54
N ALA A 213 1.06 -3.17 8.39
CA ALA A 213 2.35 -3.80 8.61
C ALA A 213 2.19 -4.85 9.73
N GLY A 214 2.57 -6.10 9.46
CA GLY A 214 2.80 -7.15 10.44
C GLY A 214 4.28 -7.33 10.70
#